data_AF-A0A434NVK5-F1
#
_entry.id   AF-A0A434NVK5-F1
#
_cell.length_a   1.000
_cell.length_b   1.000
_cell.length_c   1.000
_cell.angle_alpha   90.00
_cell.angle_beta   90.00
_cell.angle_gamma   90.00
#
_symmetry.space_group_name_H-M   'P 1'
#
loop_
_entity.id
_entity.type
_entity.pdbx_description
1 polymer ?
#
loop_
_entity_poly.entity_id
_entity_poly.type
_entity_poly.pdbx_seq_one_letter_code
_entity_poly.pdbx_strand_id
1 'polypeptide(L)' 'MRIAVLADIHGNVLALDAVLDDLRQRGGADLVVNLGDCVSG' A
#
# COMPACT_ATOMS: atom_id res chain seq x y z
N MET A 1 14.08 -11.30 2.49
CA MET A 1 12.76 -11.31 1.84
C MET A 1 11.85 -10.36 2.62
N ARG A 2 11.28 -9.35 1.98
CA ARG A 2 10.42 -8.31 2.56
C ARG A 2 9.06 -8.35 1.87
N ILE A 3 7.98 -8.33 2.65
CA ILE A 3 6.60 -8.30 2.15
C ILE A 3 5.94 -7.03 2.68
N ALA A 4 5.37 -6.23 1.80
CA ALA A 4 4.52 -5.10 2.17
C ALA A 4 3.05 -5.52 2.14
N VAL A 5 2.30 -5.18 3.18
CA VAL A 5 0.87 -5.49 3.30
C VAL A 5 0.10 -4.18 3.37
N LEU A 6 -0.88 -4.04 2.48
CA LEU A 6 -1.79 -2.89 2.36
C LEU A 6 -3.22 -3.34 2.64
N ALA A 7 -4.03 -2.47 3.25
CA ALA A 7 -5.44 -2.69 3.53
C ALA A 7 -6.16 -1.34 3.69
N ASP A 8 -7.50 -1.34 3.71
CA ASP A 8 -8.34 -0.21 4.13
C ASP A 8 -8.01 1.11 3.44
N ILE A 9 -7.83 1.04 2.12
CA ILE A 9 -7.52 2.22 1.29
C ILE A 9 -8.77 3.10 1.15
N HIS A 10 -9.97 2.51 1.12
CA HIS A 10 -11.26 3.20 1.04
C HIS A 10 -11.31 4.35 0.00
N GLY A 11 -10.68 4.13 -1.17
CA GLY A 11 -10.62 5.13 -2.24
C GLY A 11 -9.71 6.33 -1.96
N ASN A 12 -8.96 6.35 -0.87
CA ASN A 12 -8.04 7.43 -0.53
C ASN A 12 -6.72 7.31 -1.33
N VAL A 13 -6.79 7.71 -2.60
CA VAL A 13 -5.67 7.65 -3.54
C VAL A 13 -4.46 8.46 -3.04
N LEU A 14 -4.68 9.61 -2.41
CA LEU A 14 -3.58 10.43 -1.87
C LEU A 14 -2.80 9.72 -0.75
N ALA A 15 -3.52 9.02 0.14
CA ALA A 15 -2.87 8.21 1.18
C ALA A 15 -2.12 7.02 0.58
N LEU A 16 -2.71 6.36 -0.43
CA LEU A 16 -2.06 5.25 -1.13
C LEU A 16 -0.75 5.69 -1.78
N ASP A 17 -0.76 6.82 -2.50
CA ASP A 17 0.45 7.35 -3.15
C ASP A 17 1.55 7.66 -2.13
N ALA A 18 1.19 8.30 -1.01
CA ALA A 18 2.14 8.60 0.06
C ALA A 18 2.76 7.33 0.67
N VAL A 19 1.96 6.28 0.89
CA VAL A 19 2.45 4.99 1.41
C VAL A 19 3.35 4.28 0.41
N LEU A 20 3.02 4.31 -0.88
CA LEU A 20 3.85 3.69 -1.92
C LEU A 20 5.19 4.42 -2.08
N ASP A 21 5.20 5.74 -1.95
CA ASP A 21 6.44 6.53 -1.98
C ASP A 21 7.32 6.27 -0.75
N ASP A 22 6.73 6.22 0.45
CA ASP A 22 7.44 5.81 1.67
C ASP A 22 8.02 4.38 1.54
N LEU A 23 7.25 3.44 0.98
CA LEU A 23 7.73 2.08 0.72
C LEU A 23 8.95 2.07 -0.23
N ARG A 24 8.93 2.88 -1.30
CA ARG A 24 10.06 3.02 -2.22
C ARG A 24 11.28 3.61 -1.52
N GLN A 25 11.10 4.65 -0.71
CA GLN A 25 12.18 5.30 0.02
C GLN A 25 12.85 4.36 1.04
N ARG A 26 12.09 3.42 1.62
CA ARG A 26 12.61 2.37 2.52
C ARG A 26 13.30 1.21 1.80
N GLY A 27 13.46 1.30 0.49
CA GLY A 27 14.13 0.29 -0.35
C GLY A 27 13.23 -0.85 -0.81
N GLY A 28 11.91 -0.65 -0.81
CA GLY A 28 10.93 -1.55 -1.43
C GLY A 28 10.66 -2.87 -0.69
N ALA A 29 9.83 -3.70 -1.31
CA ALA A 29 9.49 -5.05 -0.89
C ALA A 29 9.57 -6.02 -2.09
N ASP A 30 9.85 -7.29 -1.81
CA ASP A 30 9.89 -8.36 -2.83
C ASP A 30 8.47 -8.76 -3.28
N LEU A 31 7.49 -8.56 -2.41
CA LEU A 31 6.07 -8.80 -2.67
C LEU A 31 5.22 -7.73 -1.99
N VAL A 32 4.20 -7.24 -2.69
CA VAL A 32 3.16 -6.36 -2.13
C VAL A 32 1.84 -7.11 -2.16
N VAL A 33 1.18 -7.22 -1.02
CA VAL A 33 -0.12 -7.88 -0.86
C VAL A 33 -1.14 -6.84 -0.42
N ASN A 34 -2.29 -6.84 -1.07
CA ASN A 34 -3.43 -5.99 -0.70
C ASN A 34 -4.55 -6.88 -0.15
N LEU A 35 -5.03 -6.59 1.06
CA LEU A 35 -6.03 -7.38 1.77
C LEU A 35 -7.49 -7.00 1.44
N GLY A 36 -7.71 -5.93 0.67
CA GLY A 36 -9.05 -5.49 0.26
C GLY A 36 -9.46 -4.13 0.83
N ASP A 37 -10.77 -3.88 0.85
CA ASP A 37 -11.40 -2.60 1.22
C ASP A 37 -10.79 -1.38 0.53
N CYS A 38 -10.61 -1.52 -0.79
CA CYS A 38 -9.83 -0.59 -1.59
C CYS A 38 -10.62 0.63 -2.07
N VAL A 39 -11.93 0.49 -2.19
CA VAL A 39 -12.87 1.51 -2.64
C VAL A 39 -13.92 1.72 -1.55
N SER A 40 -14.71 2.78 -1.67
CA SER A 40 -15.87 2.96 -0.79
C SER A 40 -16.86 1.81 -0.97
N GLY A 41 -17.23 1.16 0.14
CA GLY A 41 -18.41 0.30 0.25
C GLY A 41 -19.71 1.09 0.30
#